data_AF-A0A6G6TIA9-F1
#
_entry.id   AF-A0A6G6TIA9-F1
#
_cell.length_a   1.000
_cell.length_b   1.000
_cell.length_c   1.000
_cell.angle_alpha   90.00
_cell.angle_beta   90.00
_cell.angle_gamma   90.00
#
_symmetry.space_group_name_H-M   'P 1'
#
loop_
_entity.id
_entity.type
_entity.pdbx_description
1 polymer ?
#
loop_
_entity_poly.entity_id
_entity_poly.type
_entity_poly.pdbx_seq_one_letter_code
_entity_poly.pdbx_strand_id
1 'polypeptide(L)'
;MARMKQWQQTGHPARLWHPISNDRIQCELCPRACKINLGRTGTCKLRRNENGSLVTLNYGKSVPMTQESIETEAVYHYAPGERILSLGNIGCMLRCDFCQNWSTSQARYVQDSNVAYYSPEDVVNYALKHNIRVLSWTYNDPIVWHEFVMDTAKLAREHGLKNLYKSAFYISEKAIDELLGVMDIFSISLKSMQDSFYRKHTGGRLQPVLDGIKQVYDARKSTNSPHLEVSNLCVTGRNDSLEEAKKVTDWMLKYLDADIPLHYVRFHPDYQYRHVERTSIPFLEQARQQALNEGMRYVYVGNVFDTDSANSYCPECHTLLVKRSGLIAQSHLENGQCPHCHFQPSIILPWAESNTDKLSERIPDNFICITHPFRGPVQACHIEQKNDSPIYYQFITRQGEPVGPISTNSCHRFMLSKSSPKAEGIRLYHHQNEPCQLFEVYDRAHFPVTEAEKTHLGSENVPITLIPLKGR
;
A
#
# COMPACT_ATOMS: atom_id res chain seq x y z
N MET A 1 15.66 -16.83 28.62
CA MET A 1 15.60 -16.33 27.23
C MET A 1 14.15 -16.40 26.79
N ALA A 2 13.59 -15.34 26.17
CA ALA A 2 12.25 -15.44 25.60
C ALA A 2 12.25 -16.53 24.52
N ARG A 3 11.28 -17.44 24.56
CA ARG A 3 11.12 -18.52 23.57
C ARG A 3 10.98 -17.89 22.18
N MET A 4 11.75 -18.37 21.21
CA MET A 4 11.61 -17.95 19.81
C MET A 4 10.21 -18.30 19.31
N LYS A 5 9.55 -17.35 18.64
CA LYS A 5 8.22 -17.57 18.05
C LYS A 5 8.30 -18.62 16.94
N GLN A 6 7.22 -19.33 16.66
CA GLN A 6 7.23 -20.40 15.65
C GLN A 6 7.68 -19.88 14.29
N TRP A 7 7.18 -18.71 13.89
CA TRP A 7 7.56 -18.09 12.62
C TRP A 7 9.05 -17.75 12.53
N GLN A 8 9.81 -17.72 13.63
CA GLN A 8 11.26 -17.41 13.63
C GLN A 8 12.15 -18.65 13.57
N GLN A 9 11.56 -19.86 13.63
CA GLN A 9 12.31 -21.11 13.75
C GLN A 9 12.94 -21.54 12.43
N THR A 10 12.29 -21.23 11.30
CA THR A 10 12.79 -21.56 9.96
C THR A 10 13.42 -20.34 9.28
N GLY A 11 14.57 -20.55 8.64
CA GLY A 11 15.27 -19.56 7.81
C GLY A 11 15.40 -20.05 6.37
N HIS A 12 15.44 -19.12 5.43
CA HIS A 12 15.73 -19.35 4.02
C HIS A 12 17.05 -18.65 3.65
N PRO A 13 17.91 -19.24 2.79
CA PRO A 13 19.12 -18.56 2.33
C PRO A 13 18.82 -17.14 1.82
N ALA A 14 19.60 -16.16 2.27
CA ALA A 14 19.46 -14.77 1.86
C ALA A 14 20.53 -14.38 0.84
N ARG A 15 20.19 -13.43 -0.03
CA ARG A 15 21.08 -12.80 -1.01
C ARG A 15 21.71 -11.53 -0.42
N LEU A 16 22.66 -10.96 -1.17
CA LEU A 16 23.27 -9.66 -0.90
C LEU A 16 23.97 -9.58 0.46
N TRP A 17 24.99 -10.40 0.61
CA TRP A 17 25.87 -10.40 1.78
C TRP A 17 27.22 -11.01 1.43
N HIS A 18 28.21 -10.78 2.29
CA HIS A 18 29.50 -11.46 2.22
C HIS A 18 30.03 -11.75 3.63
N PRO A 19 30.85 -12.81 3.82
CA PRO A 19 31.52 -13.06 5.08
C PRO A 19 32.56 -11.98 5.38
N ILE A 20 32.74 -11.66 6.65
CA ILE A 20 33.78 -10.77 7.17
C ILE A 20 34.47 -11.46 8.36
N SER A 21 35.54 -10.85 8.91
CA SER A 21 36.33 -11.46 10.00
C SER A 21 35.51 -11.87 11.24
N ASN A 22 35.93 -12.94 11.92
CA ASN A 22 35.40 -13.45 13.19
C ASN A 22 33.98 -14.02 13.13
N ASP A 23 33.69 -14.90 12.15
CA ASP A 23 32.37 -15.54 11.93
C ASP A 23 31.21 -14.54 11.77
N ARG A 24 31.54 -13.32 11.35
CA ARG A 24 30.59 -12.27 11.08
C ARG A 24 30.28 -12.24 9.60
N ILE A 25 29.12 -11.69 9.28
CA ILE A 25 28.72 -11.41 7.90
C ILE A 25 28.35 -9.95 7.77
N GLN A 26 28.46 -9.39 6.57
CA GLN A 26 27.92 -8.08 6.25
C GLN A 26 26.73 -8.23 5.30
N CYS A 27 25.54 -7.84 5.75
CA CYS A 27 24.34 -7.81 4.93
C CYS A 27 24.28 -6.49 4.16
N GLU A 28 24.07 -6.57 2.84
CA GLU A 28 24.07 -5.45 1.90
C GLU A 28 22.69 -5.14 1.30
N LEU A 29 21.60 -5.76 1.79
CA LEU A 29 20.24 -5.53 1.27
C LEU A 29 19.80 -4.05 1.38
N CYS A 30 20.23 -3.35 2.42
CA CYS A 30 19.83 -1.97 2.66
C CYS A 30 21.04 -1.10 3.06
N PRO A 31 20.89 0.23 3.06
CA PRO A 31 21.97 1.15 3.37
C PRO A 31 22.56 1.03 4.79
N ARG A 32 21.97 0.20 5.68
CA ARG A 32 22.54 -0.05 7.01
C ARG A 32 23.78 -0.93 7.01
N ALA A 33 24.02 -1.69 5.94
CA ALA A 33 25.20 -2.56 5.80
C ALA A 33 25.53 -3.36 7.09
N CYS A 34 24.52 -4.03 7.67
CA CYS A 34 24.63 -4.58 9.02
C CYS A 34 25.74 -5.64 9.10
N LYS A 35 26.67 -5.48 10.04
CA LYS A 35 27.72 -6.48 10.36
C LYS A 35 27.24 -7.41 11.48
N ILE A 36 26.74 -8.58 11.13
CA ILE A 36 25.96 -9.48 12.00
C ILE A 36 26.85 -10.60 12.55
N ASN A 37 26.92 -10.71 13.87
CA ASN A 37 27.64 -11.78 14.56
C ASN A 37 26.89 -13.12 14.44
N LEU A 38 27.64 -14.22 14.53
CA LEU A 38 27.08 -15.58 14.56
C LEU A 38 25.92 -15.70 15.57
N GLY A 39 24.81 -16.30 15.13
CA GLY A 39 23.61 -16.51 15.95
C GLY A 39 22.80 -15.23 16.23
N ARG A 40 23.17 -14.08 15.66
CA ARG A 40 22.47 -12.80 15.85
C ARG A 40 21.71 -12.37 14.60
N THR A 41 20.81 -11.42 14.80
CA THR A 41 20.07 -10.76 13.71
C THR A 41 20.56 -9.34 13.47
N GLY A 42 20.38 -8.87 12.23
CA GLY A 42 20.52 -7.46 11.88
C GLY A 42 19.47 -6.57 12.55
N THR A 43 19.51 -5.27 12.24
CA THR A 43 18.62 -4.28 12.85
C THR A 43 17.13 -4.57 12.58
N CYS A 44 16.79 -5.14 11.42
CA CYS A 44 15.40 -5.50 11.07
C CYS A 44 14.85 -6.70 11.87
N LYS A 45 15.72 -7.46 12.57
CA LYS A 45 15.36 -8.71 13.29
C LYS A 45 14.88 -9.86 12.41
N LEU A 46 15.00 -9.73 11.10
CA LEU A 46 14.55 -10.72 10.11
C LEU A 46 15.69 -11.40 9.36
N ARG A 47 16.87 -10.78 9.34
CA ARG A 47 18.06 -11.33 8.70
C ARG A 47 19.02 -11.82 9.77
N ARG A 48 19.32 -13.13 9.78
CA ARG A 48 20.09 -13.84 10.83
C ARG A 48 21.38 -14.42 10.24
N ASN A 49 22.48 -14.27 10.96
CA ASN A 49 23.69 -15.04 10.69
C ASN A 49 23.53 -16.42 11.35
N GLU A 50 23.35 -17.44 10.53
CA GLU A 50 23.17 -18.83 10.94
C GLU A 50 24.33 -19.65 10.39
N ASN A 51 25.20 -20.12 11.28
CA ASN A 51 26.37 -20.92 10.95
C ASN A 51 27.27 -20.29 9.86
N GLY A 52 27.50 -18.97 9.96
CA GLY A 52 28.35 -18.23 9.01
C GLY A 52 27.66 -17.84 7.70
N SER A 53 26.37 -18.17 7.53
CA SER A 53 25.56 -17.82 6.36
C SER A 53 24.41 -16.89 6.72
N LEU A 54 24.07 -15.96 5.82
CA LEU A 54 22.90 -15.12 6.03
C LEU A 54 21.62 -15.86 5.61
N VAL A 55 20.65 -15.90 6.52
CA VAL A 55 19.29 -16.36 6.23
C VAL A 55 18.28 -15.25 6.49
N THR A 56 17.16 -15.27 5.75
CA THR A 56 15.97 -14.49 6.04
C THR A 56 14.95 -15.35 6.79
N LEU A 57 14.32 -14.79 7.81
CA LEU A 57 13.38 -15.47 8.69
C LEU A 57 11.92 -15.36 8.23
N ASN A 58 11.64 -14.64 7.14
CA ASN A 58 10.27 -14.36 6.69
C ASN A 58 9.96 -14.81 5.27
N TYR A 59 10.79 -15.64 4.63
CA TYR A 59 10.47 -16.20 3.31
C TYR A 59 9.11 -16.91 3.33
N GLY A 60 8.18 -16.50 2.46
CA GLY A 60 6.81 -17.02 2.42
C GLY A 60 5.95 -16.70 3.64
N LYS A 61 6.36 -15.79 4.53
CA LYS A 61 5.63 -15.42 5.76
C LYS A 61 5.05 -14.02 5.61
N SER A 62 3.72 -13.97 5.58
CA SER A 62 2.94 -12.79 5.21
C SER A 62 1.79 -12.59 6.19
N VAL A 63 1.16 -11.42 6.18
CA VAL A 63 -0.26 -11.31 6.57
C VAL A 63 -1.13 -11.95 5.48
N PRO A 64 -2.39 -12.32 5.77
CA PRO A 64 -3.33 -12.78 4.76
C PRO A 64 -3.35 -11.88 3.51
N MET A 65 -3.17 -12.48 2.34
CA MET A 65 -3.26 -11.75 1.06
C MET A 65 -4.66 -11.18 0.89
N THR A 66 -4.77 -9.98 0.33
CA THR A 66 -6.03 -9.25 0.21
C THR A 66 -6.19 -8.74 -1.21
N GLN A 67 -7.35 -8.96 -1.81
CA GLN A 67 -7.69 -8.29 -3.05
C GLN A 67 -8.10 -6.83 -2.77
N GLU A 68 -7.47 -5.89 -3.46
CA GLU A 68 -7.74 -4.46 -3.38
C GLU A 68 -7.84 -3.85 -4.79
N SER A 69 -7.84 -2.52 -4.92
CA SER A 69 -7.65 -1.83 -6.20
C SER A 69 -6.30 -1.12 -6.23
N ILE A 70 -5.78 -0.85 -7.42
CA ILE A 70 -4.48 -0.19 -7.62
C ILE A 70 -4.39 1.20 -6.97
N GLU A 71 -5.54 1.88 -6.78
CA GLU A 71 -5.65 3.16 -6.10
C GLU A 71 -5.18 3.09 -4.64
N THR A 72 -5.31 1.94 -3.97
CA THR A 72 -4.87 1.79 -2.57
C THR A 72 -3.37 2.00 -2.42
N GLU A 73 -2.61 1.80 -3.50
CA GLU A 73 -1.16 1.94 -3.55
C GLU A 73 -0.69 3.33 -3.97
N ALA A 74 -1.60 4.29 -4.14
CA ALA A 74 -1.30 5.60 -4.74
C ALA A 74 -0.62 5.45 -6.11
N VAL A 75 -1.22 4.60 -6.96
CA VAL A 75 -0.85 4.43 -8.37
C VAL A 75 -2.07 4.78 -9.20
N TYR A 76 -2.07 5.98 -9.79
CA TYR A 76 -3.21 6.53 -10.53
C TYR A 76 -3.00 6.51 -12.04
N HIS A 77 -1.79 6.31 -12.51
CA HIS A 77 -1.43 6.37 -13.93
C HIS A 77 -1.09 5.01 -14.53
N TYR A 78 -1.31 3.92 -13.79
CA TYR A 78 -1.18 2.57 -14.32
C TYR A 78 -2.47 1.79 -14.03
N ALA A 79 -3.13 1.33 -15.09
CA ALA A 79 -4.37 0.55 -15.05
C ALA A 79 -5.40 1.04 -13.99
N PRO A 80 -5.87 2.31 -14.07
CA PRO A 80 -6.80 2.84 -13.07
C PRO A 80 -8.03 1.94 -12.89
N GLY A 81 -8.36 1.63 -11.64
CA GLY A 81 -9.49 0.78 -11.23
C GLY A 81 -9.17 -0.72 -11.24
N GLU A 82 -7.94 -1.11 -11.59
CA GLU A 82 -7.57 -2.52 -11.65
C GLU A 82 -7.53 -3.19 -10.29
N ARG A 83 -8.00 -4.44 -10.23
CA ARG A 83 -7.87 -5.31 -9.06
C ARG A 83 -6.41 -5.75 -8.87
N ILE A 84 -5.93 -5.63 -7.66
CA ILE A 84 -4.58 -6.06 -7.25
C ILE A 84 -4.68 -7.11 -6.15
N LEU A 85 -3.67 -7.97 -6.05
CA LEU A 85 -3.48 -8.87 -4.92
C LEU A 85 -2.40 -8.28 -4.02
N SER A 86 -2.82 -7.66 -2.91
CA SER A 86 -1.95 -7.01 -1.93
C SER A 86 -1.37 -8.03 -0.97
N LEU A 87 -0.04 -8.07 -0.88
CA LEU A 87 0.73 -8.94 0.01
C LEU A 87 1.61 -8.08 0.94
N GLY A 88 1.51 -8.31 2.25
CA GLY A 88 2.37 -7.66 3.24
C GLY A 88 3.17 -8.67 4.02
N ASN A 89 4.49 -8.49 4.07
CA ASN A 89 5.36 -9.47 4.72
C ASN A 89 5.26 -9.41 6.26
N ILE A 90 6.11 -10.13 6.97
CA ILE A 90 6.31 -9.95 8.41
C ILE A 90 7.60 -9.15 8.69
N GLY A 91 7.42 -8.05 9.42
CA GLY A 91 8.44 -7.08 9.82
C GLY A 91 8.83 -6.08 8.73
N CYS A 92 9.77 -5.17 9.01
CA CYS A 92 10.12 -4.04 8.13
C CYS A 92 11.57 -3.58 8.38
N MET A 93 12.18 -2.94 7.37
CA MET A 93 13.51 -2.33 7.51
C MET A 93 13.47 -1.01 8.29
N LEU A 94 12.33 -0.31 8.32
CA LEU A 94 12.15 0.95 9.03
C LEU A 94 11.38 0.75 10.34
N ARG A 95 11.44 1.76 11.21
CA ARG A 95 10.81 1.76 12.54
C ARG A 95 9.99 3.02 12.76
N CYS A 96 9.14 3.34 11.77
CA CYS A 96 8.29 4.54 11.80
C CYS A 96 7.45 4.57 13.09
N ASP A 97 7.63 5.59 13.94
CA ASP A 97 6.88 5.77 15.20
C ASP A 97 5.39 6.12 14.97
N PHE A 98 5.02 6.40 13.72
CA PHE A 98 3.67 6.65 13.22
C PHE A 98 3.12 5.55 12.29
N CYS A 99 3.74 4.36 12.25
CA CYS A 99 3.35 3.29 11.34
C CYS A 99 1.94 2.78 11.62
N GLN A 100 1.11 2.68 10.59
CA GLN A 100 -0.25 2.13 10.67
C GLN A 100 -0.23 0.61 10.84
N ASN A 101 0.65 -0.06 10.09
CA ASN A 101 0.86 -1.50 10.16
C ASN A 101 1.94 -1.85 11.20
N TRP A 102 1.99 -1.15 12.33
CA TRP A 102 3.07 -1.32 13.33
C TRP A 102 3.10 -2.71 13.97
N SER A 103 1.94 -3.36 14.10
CA SER A 103 1.78 -4.68 14.71
C SER A 103 2.46 -5.78 13.90
N THR A 104 2.48 -5.64 12.57
CA THR A 104 3.07 -6.61 11.64
C THR A 104 4.43 -6.15 11.09
N SER A 105 4.70 -4.83 11.01
CA SER A 105 6.00 -4.28 10.56
C SER A 105 7.09 -4.30 11.63
N GLN A 106 6.74 -4.29 12.92
CA GLN A 106 7.74 -4.42 13.98
C GLN A 106 7.80 -5.87 14.43
N ALA A 107 8.82 -6.61 13.99
CA ALA A 107 9.00 -8.05 14.25
C ALA A 107 8.81 -8.47 15.72
N ARG A 108 9.07 -7.57 16.68
CA ARG A 108 8.84 -7.82 18.12
C ARG A 108 7.37 -8.02 18.48
N TYR A 109 6.43 -7.38 17.78
CA TYR A 109 5.00 -7.44 18.07
C TYR A 109 4.27 -8.57 17.34
N VAL A 110 4.81 -9.04 16.21
CA VAL A 110 4.23 -10.10 15.38
C VAL A 110 3.99 -11.37 16.19
N GLN A 111 2.76 -11.84 16.29
CA GLN A 111 2.42 -13.13 16.90
C GLN A 111 2.30 -14.20 15.82
N ASP A 112 2.42 -15.48 16.20
CA ASP A 112 2.26 -16.60 15.27
C ASP A 112 0.86 -16.61 14.60
N SER A 113 -0.17 -16.12 15.32
CA SER A 113 -1.53 -15.95 14.78
C SER A 113 -1.67 -14.86 13.71
N ASN A 114 -0.65 -14.01 13.51
CA ASN A 114 -0.64 -13.00 12.45
C ASN A 114 -0.02 -13.50 11.15
N VAL A 115 0.53 -14.72 11.13
CA VAL A 115 1.38 -15.20 10.03
C VAL A 115 0.64 -16.23 9.18
N ALA A 116 0.39 -15.86 7.94
CA ALA A 116 0.05 -16.76 6.85
C ALA A 116 1.33 -17.24 6.15
N TYR A 117 1.28 -18.44 5.58
CA TYR A 117 2.38 -19.09 4.88
C TYR A 117 2.01 -19.33 3.44
N TYR A 118 2.88 -18.93 2.51
CA TYR A 118 2.68 -19.05 1.07
C TYR A 118 3.95 -19.53 0.39
N SER A 119 3.81 -20.41 -0.59
CA SER A 119 4.79 -20.60 -1.66
C SER A 119 4.60 -19.56 -2.77
N PRO A 120 5.61 -19.30 -3.62
CA PRO A 120 5.43 -18.50 -4.84
C PRO A 120 4.26 -18.99 -5.71
N GLU A 121 4.11 -20.32 -5.85
CA GLU A 121 3.06 -20.96 -6.61
C GLU A 121 1.68 -20.69 -6.02
N ASP A 122 1.52 -20.72 -4.69
CA ASP A 122 0.24 -20.39 -4.04
C ASP A 122 -0.22 -18.98 -4.43
N VAL A 123 0.68 -17.99 -4.42
CA VAL A 123 0.35 -16.60 -4.74
C VAL A 123 -0.05 -16.45 -6.21
N VAL A 124 0.73 -17.02 -7.13
CA VAL A 124 0.46 -16.92 -8.57
C VAL A 124 -0.83 -17.65 -8.94
N ASN A 125 -1.02 -18.88 -8.44
CA ASN A 125 -2.24 -19.65 -8.68
C ASN A 125 -3.48 -18.95 -8.11
N TYR A 126 -3.35 -18.31 -6.95
CA TYR A 126 -4.44 -17.52 -6.36
C TYR A 126 -4.84 -16.35 -7.26
N ALA A 127 -3.86 -15.56 -7.71
CA ALA A 127 -4.11 -14.44 -8.61
C ALA A 127 -4.79 -14.90 -9.91
N LEU A 128 -4.30 -15.96 -10.54
CA LEU A 128 -4.88 -16.51 -11.76
C LEU A 128 -6.31 -17.02 -11.54
N LYS A 129 -6.54 -17.79 -10.47
CA LYS A 129 -7.87 -18.33 -10.10
C LYS A 129 -8.91 -17.23 -9.93
N HIS A 130 -8.53 -16.12 -9.31
CA HIS A 130 -9.42 -14.99 -9.03
C HIS A 130 -9.38 -13.88 -10.09
N ASN A 131 -8.74 -14.14 -11.24
CA ASN A 131 -8.59 -13.19 -12.34
C ASN A 131 -7.97 -11.84 -11.90
N ILE A 132 -6.95 -11.87 -11.04
CA ILE A 132 -6.22 -10.69 -10.58
C ILE A 132 -4.94 -10.56 -11.40
N ARG A 133 -4.70 -9.39 -11.99
CA ARG A 133 -3.64 -9.19 -12.99
C ARG A 133 -2.36 -8.55 -12.43
N VAL A 134 -2.40 -8.01 -11.22
CA VAL A 134 -1.29 -7.31 -10.57
C VAL A 134 -1.05 -7.88 -9.17
N LEU A 135 0.19 -8.26 -8.88
CA LEU A 135 0.65 -8.55 -7.52
C LEU A 135 1.22 -7.26 -6.90
N SER A 136 0.69 -6.85 -5.75
CA SER A 136 1.15 -5.66 -5.01
C SER A 136 1.92 -6.07 -3.77
N TRP A 137 3.19 -5.67 -3.70
CA TRP A 137 4.07 -5.88 -2.55
C TRP A 137 3.99 -4.64 -1.64
N THR A 138 3.28 -4.74 -0.51
CA THR A 138 2.76 -3.56 0.23
C THR A 138 2.58 -3.78 1.76
N TYR A 139 1.70 -2.98 2.39
CA TYR A 139 1.37 -2.81 3.80
C TYR A 139 2.53 -2.35 4.69
N ASN A 140 3.63 -3.07 4.71
CA ASN A 140 4.82 -2.71 5.47
C ASN A 140 5.92 -2.21 4.55
N ASP A 141 7.00 -2.97 4.37
CA ASP A 141 8.00 -2.62 3.37
C ASP A 141 8.62 -3.90 2.80
N PRO A 142 8.33 -4.23 1.54
CA PRO A 142 8.70 -5.51 0.93
C PRO A 142 10.22 -5.69 0.78
N ILE A 143 11.05 -4.67 1.02
CA ILE A 143 12.52 -4.77 0.95
C ILE A 143 13.04 -5.91 1.81
N VAL A 144 12.52 -6.09 3.02
CA VAL A 144 13.02 -7.14 3.91
C VAL A 144 12.57 -8.55 3.50
N TRP A 145 11.66 -8.64 2.53
CA TRP A 145 11.11 -9.86 1.96
C TRP A 145 11.69 -10.18 0.56
N HIS A 146 12.81 -9.54 0.23
CA HIS A 146 13.47 -9.53 -1.08
C HIS A 146 13.47 -10.88 -1.80
N GLU A 147 13.94 -11.95 -1.15
CA GLU A 147 14.06 -13.26 -1.80
C GLU A 147 12.71 -13.82 -2.27
N PHE A 148 11.69 -13.78 -1.40
CA PHE A 148 10.36 -14.28 -1.75
C PHE A 148 9.70 -13.41 -2.82
N VAL A 149 9.87 -12.09 -2.74
CA VAL A 149 9.38 -11.16 -3.75
C VAL A 149 10.02 -11.45 -5.11
N MET A 150 11.34 -11.62 -5.16
CA MET A 150 12.07 -11.87 -6.39
C MET A 150 11.63 -13.17 -7.06
N ASP A 151 11.51 -14.25 -6.28
CA ASP A 151 11.16 -15.58 -6.82
C ASP A 151 9.69 -15.60 -7.29
N THR A 152 8.79 -15.02 -6.51
CA THR A 152 7.36 -14.93 -6.88
C THR A 152 7.14 -13.98 -8.06
N ALA A 153 7.82 -12.83 -8.10
CA ALA A 153 7.67 -11.86 -9.18
C ALA A 153 8.13 -12.40 -10.54
N LYS A 154 9.19 -13.21 -10.57
CA LYS A 154 9.62 -13.94 -11.79
C LYS A 154 8.54 -14.90 -12.27
N LEU A 155 8.06 -15.75 -11.37
CA LEU A 155 7.01 -16.72 -11.68
C LEU A 155 5.72 -16.02 -12.15
N ALA A 156 5.37 -14.90 -11.54
CA ALA A 156 4.21 -14.09 -11.92
C ALA A 156 4.33 -13.58 -13.37
N ARG A 157 5.51 -13.10 -13.77
CA ARG A 157 5.77 -12.62 -15.15
C ARG A 157 5.69 -13.74 -16.17
N GLU A 158 6.16 -14.95 -15.84
CA GLU A 158 6.02 -16.13 -16.70
C GLU A 158 4.54 -16.45 -17.01
N HIS A 159 3.63 -16.03 -16.13
CA HIS A 159 2.18 -16.20 -16.28
C HIS A 159 1.45 -14.90 -16.72
N GLY A 160 2.20 -13.89 -17.19
CA GLY A 160 1.63 -12.64 -17.71
C GLY A 160 1.10 -11.66 -16.64
N LEU A 161 1.35 -11.93 -15.36
CA LEU A 161 1.00 -11.01 -14.27
C LEU A 161 2.00 -9.86 -14.17
N LYS A 162 1.54 -8.72 -13.65
CA LYS A 162 2.35 -7.53 -13.39
C LYS A 162 2.73 -7.42 -11.92
N ASN A 163 3.90 -6.86 -11.63
CA ASN A 163 4.37 -6.65 -10.26
C ASN A 163 4.43 -5.16 -9.88
N LEU A 164 3.76 -4.81 -8.79
CA LEU A 164 3.74 -3.48 -8.17
C LEU A 164 4.52 -3.49 -6.86
N TYR A 165 5.49 -2.59 -6.72
CA TYR A 165 6.34 -2.45 -5.55
C TYR A 165 6.00 -1.17 -4.77
N LYS A 166 5.23 -1.29 -3.68
CA LYS A 166 4.93 -0.17 -2.77
C LYS A 166 5.94 -0.16 -1.62
N SER A 167 6.77 0.88 -1.53
CA SER A 167 7.85 0.87 -0.53
C SER A 167 8.25 2.26 -0.05
N ALA A 168 8.80 2.35 1.18
CA ALA A 168 9.53 3.54 1.63
C ALA A 168 10.95 3.63 1.06
N PHE A 169 11.34 2.61 0.28
CA PHE A 169 12.49 2.55 -0.63
C PHE A 169 13.84 2.80 0.04
N TYR A 170 14.00 2.35 1.29
CA TYR A 170 15.29 2.36 1.99
C TYR A 170 16.10 1.10 1.71
N ILE A 171 16.51 0.96 0.45
CA ILE A 171 17.12 -0.24 -0.17
C ILE A 171 18.51 0.11 -0.73
N SER A 172 19.38 -0.89 -0.95
CA SER A 172 20.68 -0.67 -1.59
C SER A 172 20.58 -0.66 -3.12
N GLU A 173 21.52 0.01 -3.77
CA GLU A 173 21.64 0.09 -5.23
C GLU A 173 21.61 -1.30 -5.90
N LYS A 174 22.42 -2.24 -5.42
CA LYS A 174 22.44 -3.63 -5.96
C LYS A 174 21.10 -4.35 -5.83
N ALA A 175 20.36 -4.08 -4.76
CA ALA A 175 19.05 -4.70 -4.56
C ALA A 175 17.99 -4.06 -5.50
N ILE A 176 18.11 -2.76 -5.79
CA ILE A 176 17.29 -2.10 -6.80
C ILE A 176 17.56 -2.70 -8.17
N ASP A 177 18.82 -2.95 -8.55
CA ASP A 177 19.17 -3.60 -9.82
C ASP A 177 18.48 -4.97 -9.97
N GLU A 178 18.46 -5.78 -8.91
CA GLU A 178 17.72 -7.05 -8.92
C GLU A 178 16.21 -6.82 -9.12
N LEU A 179 15.60 -5.87 -8.40
CA LEU A 179 14.17 -5.56 -8.51
C LEU A 179 13.77 -5.06 -9.90
N LEU A 180 14.60 -4.24 -10.55
CA LEU A 180 14.34 -3.69 -11.88
C LEU A 180 14.18 -4.78 -12.95
N GLY A 181 14.72 -5.98 -12.73
CA GLY A 181 14.55 -7.13 -13.63
C GLY A 181 13.17 -7.80 -13.54
N VAL A 182 12.37 -7.50 -12.50
CA VAL A 182 11.14 -8.25 -12.20
C VAL A 182 9.93 -7.37 -11.84
N MET A 183 10.14 -6.09 -11.54
CA MET A 183 9.08 -5.14 -11.20
C MET A 183 8.63 -4.34 -12.43
N ASP A 184 7.31 -4.14 -12.54
CA ASP A 184 6.71 -3.33 -13.61
C ASP A 184 6.32 -1.94 -13.11
N ILE A 185 5.97 -1.81 -11.82
CA ILE A 185 5.42 -0.58 -11.24
C ILE A 185 6.10 -0.30 -9.90
N PHE A 186 6.57 0.93 -9.70
CA PHE A 186 7.08 1.41 -8.42
C PHE A 186 6.22 2.53 -7.89
N SER A 187 5.71 2.34 -6.67
CA SER A 187 5.06 3.40 -5.89
C SER A 187 5.92 3.70 -4.66
N ILE A 188 6.67 4.80 -4.73
CA ILE A 188 7.68 5.11 -3.71
C ILE A 188 7.17 6.17 -2.74
N SER A 189 7.26 5.88 -1.44
CA SER A 189 6.89 6.81 -0.37
C SER A 189 8.11 7.63 0.09
N LEU A 190 8.25 8.84 -0.48
CA LEU A 190 9.17 9.86 -0.01
C LEU A 190 8.58 10.54 1.22
N LYS A 191 9.09 10.24 2.41
CA LYS A 191 8.42 10.62 3.67
C LYS A 191 8.65 12.08 4.08
N SER A 192 9.79 12.65 3.72
CA SER A 192 10.17 14.03 4.04
C SER A 192 11.38 14.44 3.22
N MET A 193 11.60 15.74 3.01
CA MET A 193 12.85 16.26 2.46
C MET A 193 13.89 16.61 3.54
N GLN A 194 13.65 16.20 4.79
CA GLN A 194 14.57 16.41 5.91
C GLN A 194 15.19 15.09 6.38
N ASP A 195 16.53 14.99 6.34
CA ASP A 195 17.26 13.81 6.87
C ASP A 195 17.03 13.62 8.39
N SER A 196 16.80 14.71 9.12
CA SER A 196 16.45 14.68 10.55
C SER A 196 15.15 13.91 10.82
N PHE A 197 14.14 14.04 9.94
CA PHE A 197 12.88 13.30 10.03
C PHE A 197 13.13 11.79 9.96
N TYR A 198 13.94 11.36 8.98
CA TYR A 198 14.27 9.94 8.80
C TYR A 198 15.02 9.37 10.01
N ARG A 199 16.03 10.07 10.50
CA ARG A 199 16.81 9.61 11.67
C ARG A 199 15.95 9.49 12.91
N LYS A 200 15.13 10.50 13.19
CA LYS A 200 14.35 10.61 14.42
C LYS A 200 13.13 9.67 14.40
N HIS A 201 12.41 9.62 13.29
CA HIS A 201 11.09 8.99 13.26
C HIS A 201 11.06 7.64 12.58
N THR A 202 12.00 7.32 11.67
CA THR A 202 12.00 6.05 10.92
C THR A 202 13.22 5.18 11.20
N GLY A 203 14.29 5.76 11.78
CA GLY A 203 15.58 5.14 11.98
C GLY A 203 16.36 4.92 10.67
N GLY A 204 15.98 5.62 9.59
CA GLY A 204 16.63 5.58 8.27
C GLY A 204 17.41 6.85 7.96
N ARG A 205 17.67 7.07 6.67
CA ARG A 205 18.33 8.27 6.10
C ARG A 205 17.59 8.69 4.82
N LEU A 206 17.58 9.98 4.52
CA LEU A 206 16.89 10.51 3.33
C LEU A 206 17.63 10.14 2.05
N GLN A 207 18.93 10.43 1.98
CA GLN A 207 19.70 10.35 0.72
C GLN A 207 19.55 9.01 -0.03
N PRO A 208 19.63 7.83 0.62
CA PRO A 208 19.45 6.57 -0.09
C PRO A 208 18.07 6.39 -0.74
N VAL A 209 17.02 7.02 -0.19
CA VAL A 209 15.68 6.98 -0.80
C VAL A 209 15.66 7.84 -2.06
N LEU A 210 16.26 9.03 -2.03
CA LEU A 210 16.36 9.92 -3.19
C LEU A 210 17.18 9.28 -4.32
N ASP A 211 18.32 8.65 -3.96
CA ASP A 211 19.17 7.95 -4.91
C ASP A 211 18.42 6.76 -5.54
N GLY A 212 17.68 6.00 -4.74
CA GLY A 212 16.86 4.90 -5.23
C GLY A 212 15.74 5.33 -6.18
N ILE A 213 15.02 6.42 -5.85
CA ILE A 213 13.99 6.97 -6.75
C ILE A 213 14.62 7.36 -8.10
N LYS A 214 15.80 7.99 -8.09
CA LYS A 214 16.52 8.35 -9.32
C LYS A 214 16.93 7.12 -10.12
N GLN A 215 17.43 6.07 -9.47
CA GLN A 215 17.81 4.82 -10.14
C GLN A 215 16.61 4.17 -10.86
N VAL A 216 15.44 4.15 -10.21
CA VAL A 216 14.19 3.67 -10.84
C VAL A 216 13.76 4.60 -11.98
N TYR A 217 13.81 5.90 -11.78
CA TYR A 217 13.46 6.89 -12.80
C TYR A 217 14.34 6.78 -14.05
N ASP A 218 15.65 6.59 -13.88
CA ASP A 218 16.60 6.43 -14.99
C ASP A 218 16.38 5.10 -15.72
N ALA A 219 15.98 4.04 -15.00
CA ALA A 219 15.65 2.75 -15.60
C ALA A 219 14.41 2.80 -16.52
N ARG A 220 13.56 3.84 -16.43
CA ARG A 220 12.45 4.07 -17.38
C ARG A 220 12.89 4.30 -18.81
N LYS A 221 14.16 4.66 -19.02
CA LYS A 221 14.76 4.82 -20.37
C LYS A 221 15.23 3.48 -20.96
N SER A 222 15.13 2.39 -20.20
CA SER A 222 15.53 1.05 -20.64
C SER A 222 14.39 0.29 -21.31
N THR A 223 14.70 -0.88 -21.87
CA THR A 223 13.74 -1.76 -22.55
C THR A 223 12.62 -2.29 -21.64
N ASN A 224 12.84 -2.41 -20.33
CA ASN A 224 11.82 -2.86 -19.36
C ASN A 224 11.00 -1.71 -18.75
N SER A 225 11.31 -0.45 -19.12
CA SER A 225 10.69 0.82 -18.69
C SER A 225 9.63 0.73 -17.57
N PRO A 226 10.04 0.65 -16.28
CA PRO A 226 9.08 0.56 -15.19
C PRO A 226 8.22 1.83 -15.05
N HIS A 227 6.99 1.69 -14.57
CA HIS A 227 6.17 2.82 -14.16
C HIS A 227 6.65 3.34 -12.79
N LEU A 228 6.61 4.66 -12.58
CA LEU A 228 7.01 5.29 -11.32
C LEU A 228 5.99 6.35 -10.90
N GLU A 229 5.53 6.25 -9.65
CA GLU A 229 4.80 7.30 -8.95
C GLU A 229 5.42 7.56 -7.57
N VAL A 230 5.35 8.82 -7.13
CA VAL A 230 5.91 9.25 -5.84
C VAL A 230 4.79 9.75 -4.94
N SER A 231 4.84 9.33 -3.68
CA SER A 231 3.89 9.77 -2.65
C SER A 231 4.62 10.40 -1.46
N ASN A 232 4.09 11.50 -0.94
CA ASN A 232 4.51 12.12 0.31
C ASN A 232 3.37 12.04 1.34
N LEU A 233 3.59 11.24 2.39
CA LEU A 233 2.69 11.22 3.54
C LEU A 233 2.93 12.49 4.37
N CYS A 234 1.95 13.39 4.42
CA CYS A 234 2.07 14.66 5.13
C CYS A 234 1.71 14.48 6.61
N VAL A 235 2.69 14.21 7.47
CA VAL A 235 2.46 13.91 8.89
C VAL A 235 2.24 15.20 9.68
N THR A 236 1.08 15.26 10.35
CA THR A 236 0.62 16.43 11.12
C THR A 236 1.66 16.89 12.15
N GLY A 237 2.03 18.17 12.10
CA GLY A 237 3.02 18.78 12.99
C GLY A 237 4.47 18.36 12.74
N ARG A 238 4.78 17.73 11.61
CA ARG A 238 6.15 17.28 11.27
C ARG A 238 6.59 17.69 9.87
N ASN A 239 5.80 17.42 8.84
CA ASN A 239 6.13 17.73 7.45
C ASN A 239 4.91 18.19 6.63
N ASP A 240 3.90 18.73 7.29
CA ASP A 240 2.64 19.23 6.74
C ASP A 240 2.61 20.77 6.64
N SER A 241 3.70 21.37 6.16
CA SER A 241 3.75 22.80 5.82
C SER A 241 3.93 22.99 4.32
N LEU A 242 3.49 24.14 3.79
CA LEU A 242 3.66 24.45 2.37
C LEU A 242 5.14 24.54 1.97
N GLU A 243 6.01 24.98 2.88
CA GLU A 243 7.46 24.98 2.67
C GLU A 243 8.01 23.55 2.50
N GLU A 244 7.56 22.60 3.32
CA GLU A 244 7.99 21.21 3.21
C GLU A 244 7.41 20.52 1.97
N ALA A 245 6.15 20.79 1.64
CA ALA A 245 5.52 20.32 0.42
C ALA A 245 6.27 20.84 -0.82
N LYS A 246 6.65 22.14 -0.81
CA LYS A 246 7.43 22.76 -1.87
C LYS A 246 8.76 22.07 -2.10
N LYS A 247 9.49 21.70 -1.04
CA LYS A 247 10.78 20.98 -1.17
C LYS A 247 10.63 19.65 -1.92
N VAL A 248 9.49 18.97 -1.76
CA VAL A 248 9.18 17.76 -2.53
C VAL A 248 8.99 18.11 -4.00
N THR A 249 8.16 19.10 -4.32
CA THR A 249 7.92 19.57 -5.68
C THR A 249 9.20 20.00 -6.39
N ASP A 250 10.01 20.84 -5.74
CA ASP A 250 11.29 21.33 -6.28
C ASP A 250 12.23 20.18 -6.60
N TRP A 251 12.27 19.16 -5.74
CA TRP A 251 13.08 17.98 -5.98
C TRP A 251 12.56 17.15 -7.16
N MET A 252 11.24 16.95 -7.23
CA MET A 252 10.59 16.24 -8.34
C MET A 252 10.90 16.93 -9.68
N LEU A 253 10.68 18.24 -9.80
CA LEU A 253 10.92 19.01 -11.02
C LEU A 253 12.41 19.08 -11.40
N LYS A 254 13.31 19.05 -10.40
CA LYS A 254 14.75 19.14 -10.63
C LYS A 254 15.37 17.83 -11.11
N TYR A 255 14.88 16.69 -10.61
CA TYR A 255 15.52 15.39 -10.82
C TYR A 255 14.68 14.39 -11.60
N LEU A 256 13.36 14.63 -11.70
CA LEU A 256 12.40 13.80 -12.44
C LEU A 256 11.66 14.66 -13.49
N ASP A 257 10.61 14.10 -14.09
CA ASP A 257 9.75 14.79 -15.06
C ASP A 257 8.48 15.32 -14.38
N ALA A 258 7.94 16.44 -14.90
CA ALA A 258 6.65 16.99 -14.46
C ALA A 258 5.46 16.04 -14.66
N ASP A 259 5.63 15.01 -15.49
CA ASP A 259 4.64 13.96 -15.77
C ASP A 259 4.68 12.80 -14.77
N ILE A 260 5.68 12.72 -13.88
CA ILE A 260 5.69 11.75 -12.78
C ILE A 260 4.62 12.16 -11.76
N PRO A 261 3.60 11.32 -11.51
CA PRO A 261 2.57 11.62 -10.54
C PRO A 261 3.13 11.83 -9.14
N LEU A 262 2.71 12.94 -8.51
CA LEU A 262 2.97 13.25 -7.11
C LEU A 262 1.69 13.14 -6.30
N HIS A 263 1.71 12.35 -5.22
CA HIS A 263 0.59 12.21 -4.30
C HIS A 263 0.92 12.86 -2.95
N TYR A 264 0.19 13.90 -2.56
CA TYR A 264 0.17 14.36 -1.18
C TYR A 264 -0.88 13.56 -0.40
N VAL A 265 -0.42 12.73 0.53
CA VAL A 265 -1.23 11.70 1.15
C VAL A 265 -1.57 12.09 2.57
N ARG A 266 -2.87 12.02 2.92
CA ARG A 266 -3.37 12.33 4.26
C ARG A 266 -2.87 11.32 5.30
N PHE A 267 -2.28 11.84 6.37
CA PHE A 267 -1.84 11.10 7.54
C PHE A 267 -3.00 10.66 8.42
N HIS A 268 -2.81 9.55 9.12
CA HIS A 268 -3.69 9.09 10.18
C HIS A 268 -2.87 8.76 11.44
N PRO A 269 -3.24 9.30 12.62
CA PRO A 269 -2.56 9.05 13.89
C PRO A 269 -2.61 7.58 14.30
N ASP A 270 -1.46 6.94 14.44
CA ASP A 270 -1.32 5.53 14.80
C ASP A 270 -0.05 5.26 15.61
N TYR A 271 0.02 4.05 16.16
CA TYR A 271 1.16 3.54 16.94
C TYR A 271 1.54 4.45 18.12
N GLN A 272 2.70 5.12 18.07
CA GLN A 272 3.18 6.00 19.13
C GLN A 272 2.82 7.47 18.88
N TYR A 273 2.30 7.79 17.69
CA TYR A 273 2.00 9.16 17.26
C TYR A 273 0.49 9.41 17.14
N ARG A 274 -0.23 9.15 18.25
CA ARG A 274 -1.70 9.21 18.34
C ARG A 274 -2.28 10.51 18.90
N HIS A 275 -1.42 11.44 19.35
CA HIS A 275 -1.83 12.66 20.05
C HIS A 275 -2.11 13.86 19.13
N VAL A 276 -2.09 13.66 17.82
CA VAL A 276 -2.35 14.68 16.79
C VAL A 276 -3.58 14.30 15.99
N GLU A 277 -4.10 15.22 15.18
CA GLU A 277 -5.19 14.95 14.25
C GLU A 277 -4.68 14.38 12.90
N ARG A 278 -5.60 13.88 12.07
CA ARG A 278 -5.30 13.61 10.65
C ARG A 278 -4.85 14.90 9.97
N THR A 279 -4.04 14.79 8.90
CA THR A 279 -3.66 15.99 8.14
C THR A 279 -4.89 16.74 7.65
N SER A 280 -4.83 18.06 7.71
CA SER A 280 -5.86 18.94 7.17
C SER A 280 -6.04 18.75 5.66
N ILE A 281 -7.27 18.54 5.21
CA ILE A 281 -7.61 18.49 3.78
C ILE A 281 -7.32 19.84 3.09
N PRO A 282 -7.73 21.01 3.67
CA PRO A 282 -7.35 22.31 3.13
C PRO A 282 -5.84 22.49 2.88
N PHE A 283 -4.99 21.98 3.77
CA PHE A 283 -3.54 22.00 3.57
C PHE A 283 -3.13 21.17 2.33
N LEU A 284 -3.64 19.95 2.19
CA LEU A 284 -3.32 19.07 1.07
C LEU A 284 -3.75 19.69 -0.27
N GLU A 285 -4.91 20.33 -0.31
CA GLU A 285 -5.39 21.06 -1.49
C GLU A 285 -4.50 22.26 -1.84
N GLN A 286 -4.03 23.01 -0.84
CA GLN A 286 -3.07 24.11 -1.05
C GLN A 286 -1.72 23.59 -1.56
N ALA A 287 -1.20 22.50 -0.98
CA ALA A 287 0.04 21.86 -1.43
C ALA A 287 -0.08 21.37 -2.88
N ARG A 288 -1.22 20.77 -3.24
CA ARG A 288 -1.53 20.37 -4.61
C ARG A 288 -1.53 21.56 -5.56
N GLN A 289 -2.28 22.62 -5.23
CA GLN A 289 -2.36 23.81 -6.09
C GLN A 289 -1.00 24.47 -6.27
N GLN A 290 -0.20 24.54 -5.21
CA GLN A 290 1.17 25.06 -5.28
C GLN A 290 2.02 24.23 -6.25
N ALA A 291 2.01 22.91 -6.14
CA ALA A 291 2.81 22.04 -7.00
C ALA A 291 2.40 22.14 -8.49
N LEU A 292 1.09 22.26 -8.77
CA LEU A 292 0.59 22.52 -10.12
C LEU A 292 1.08 23.87 -10.67
N ASN A 293 1.01 24.94 -9.85
CA ASN A 293 1.49 26.27 -10.25
C ASN A 293 3.01 26.31 -10.49
N GLU A 294 3.77 25.45 -9.82
CA GLU A 294 5.23 25.31 -10.00
C GLU A 294 5.60 24.50 -11.25
N GLY A 295 4.63 23.84 -11.90
CA GLY A 295 4.80 23.19 -13.20
C GLY A 295 4.62 21.68 -13.21
N MET A 296 4.28 21.05 -12.08
CA MET A 296 3.87 19.63 -12.10
C MET A 296 2.56 19.47 -12.87
N ARG A 297 2.44 18.43 -13.70
CA ARG A 297 1.21 18.19 -14.48
C ARG A 297 0.18 17.35 -13.74
N TYR A 298 0.63 16.42 -12.89
CA TYR A 298 -0.23 15.48 -12.18
C TYR A 298 0.11 15.49 -10.69
N VAL A 299 -0.76 16.11 -9.91
CA VAL A 299 -0.67 16.17 -8.46
C VAL A 299 -1.99 15.77 -7.84
N TYR A 300 -1.95 14.81 -6.94
CA TYR A 300 -3.11 14.18 -6.34
C TYR A 300 -3.15 14.35 -4.84
N VAL A 301 -4.36 14.42 -4.29
CA VAL A 301 -4.61 14.31 -2.85
C VAL A 301 -5.08 12.89 -2.56
N GLY A 302 -4.28 12.13 -1.81
CA GLY A 302 -4.56 10.73 -1.46
C GLY A 302 -5.11 10.58 -0.04
N ASN A 303 -5.76 9.44 0.24
CA ASN A 303 -6.47 9.16 1.51
C ASN A 303 -7.52 10.23 1.87
N VAL A 304 -8.20 10.74 0.84
CA VAL A 304 -9.35 11.62 0.94
C VAL A 304 -10.41 11.07 -0.02
N PHE A 305 -11.58 10.78 0.53
CA PHE A 305 -12.71 10.27 -0.24
C PHE A 305 -13.38 11.38 -1.06
N ASP A 306 -13.69 11.04 -2.32
CA ASP A 306 -14.56 11.81 -3.23
C ASP A 306 -14.17 13.29 -3.36
N THR A 307 -12.89 13.54 -3.68
CA THR A 307 -12.37 14.86 -4.03
C THR A 307 -12.02 14.93 -5.52
N ASP A 308 -12.28 16.07 -6.15
CA ASP A 308 -11.82 16.36 -7.52
C ASP A 308 -10.30 16.23 -7.65
N SER A 309 -9.56 16.41 -6.56
CA SER A 309 -8.11 16.26 -6.51
C SER A 309 -7.63 14.81 -6.59
N ALA A 310 -8.54 13.83 -6.63
CA ALA A 310 -8.24 12.43 -6.96
C ALA A 310 -8.45 12.11 -8.45
N ASN A 311 -9.16 12.98 -9.19
CA ASN A 311 -9.43 12.78 -10.62
C ASN A 311 -8.21 13.17 -11.47
N SER A 312 -8.04 12.48 -12.59
CA SER A 312 -7.01 12.83 -13.59
C SER A 312 -7.63 13.72 -14.67
N TYR A 313 -7.01 14.87 -14.95
CA TYR A 313 -7.43 15.81 -15.98
C TYR A 313 -6.35 15.97 -17.04
N CYS A 314 -6.75 16.31 -18.26
CA CYS A 314 -5.82 16.63 -19.34
C CYS A 314 -5.04 17.91 -18.99
N PRO A 315 -3.70 17.90 -19.06
CA PRO A 315 -2.92 19.10 -18.77
C PRO A 315 -3.09 20.20 -19.83
N GLU A 316 -3.50 19.86 -21.06
CA GLU A 316 -3.63 20.81 -22.17
C GLU A 316 -5.01 21.49 -22.23
N CYS A 317 -6.09 20.74 -22.01
CA CYS A 317 -7.46 21.25 -22.16
C CYS A 317 -8.37 21.02 -20.95
N HIS A 318 -7.83 20.45 -19.86
CA HIS A 318 -8.54 20.19 -18.60
C HIS A 318 -9.76 19.26 -18.69
N THR A 319 -9.96 18.56 -19.81
CA THR A 319 -10.96 17.48 -19.90
C THR A 319 -10.67 16.39 -18.87
N LEU A 320 -11.71 15.93 -18.18
CA LEU A 320 -11.64 14.79 -17.25
C LEU A 320 -11.23 13.52 -18.01
N LEU A 321 -10.12 12.91 -17.60
CA LEU A 321 -9.55 11.71 -18.21
C LEU A 321 -9.88 10.46 -17.41
N VAL A 322 -9.81 10.54 -16.08
CA VAL A 322 -10.15 9.44 -15.18
C VAL A 322 -10.89 10.00 -13.99
N LYS A 323 -12.13 9.55 -13.80
CA LYS A 323 -12.94 9.85 -12.61
C LYS A 323 -12.68 8.81 -11.53
N ARG A 324 -12.48 9.24 -10.30
CA ARG A 324 -12.32 8.38 -9.12
C ARG A 324 -13.35 8.73 -8.06
N SER A 325 -13.95 7.71 -7.48
CA SER A 325 -14.84 7.82 -6.31
C SER A 325 -14.44 6.73 -5.33
N GLY A 326 -13.77 7.11 -4.25
CA GLY A 326 -13.12 6.16 -3.34
C GLY A 326 -12.03 5.38 -4.05
N LEU A 327 -12.15 4.05 -4.05
CA LEU A 327 -11.22 3.13 -4.71
C LEU A 327 -11.69 2.64 -6.09
N ILE A 328 -12.71 3.27 -6.65
CA ILE A 328 -13.23 2.95 -7.98
C ILE A 328 -12.75 4.02 -8.94
N ALA A 329 -12.27 3.60 -10.11
CA ALA A 329 -11.89 4.50 -11.19
C ALA A 329 -12.62 4.16 -12.50
N GLN A 330 -12.97 5.20 -13.25
CA GLN A 330 -13.54 5.11 -14.58
C GLN A 330 -12.69 5.93 -15.55
N SER A 331 -12.15 5.27 -16.58
CA SER A 331 -11.40 5.93 -17.65
C SER A 331 -12.33 6.50 -18.72
N HIS A 332 -12.00 7.69 -19.21
CA HIS A 332 -12.62 8.39 -20.33
C HIS A 332 -11.64 8.59 -21.49
N LEU A 333 -10.48 7.91 -21.46
CA LEU A 333 -9.48 7.97 -22.52
C LEU A 333 -9.94 7.19 -23.75
N GLU A 334 -9.68 7.74 -24.94
CA GLU A 334 -9.92 7.08 -26.22
C GLU A 334 -8.57 6.69 -26.82
N ASN A 335 -8.32 5.39 -27.01
CA ASN A 335 -7.02 4.87 -27.47
C ASN A 335 -5.83 5.38 -26.63
N GLY A 336 -6.06 5.58 -25.32
CA GLY A 336 -5.06 6.12 -24.40
C GLY A 336 -4.83 7.63 -24.51
N GLN A 337 -5.62 8.35 -25.30
CA GLN A 337 -5.52 9.81 -25.51
C GLN A 337 -6.69 10.56 -24.90
N CYS A 338 -6.49 11.86 -24.69
CA CYS A 338 -7.58 12.77 -24.35
C CYS A 338 -8.64 12.79 -25.47
N PRO A 339 -9.93 12.58 -25.15
CA PRO A 339 -10.98 12.53 -26.16
C PRO A 339 -11.26 13.89 -26.81
N HIS A 340 -10.81 15.00 -26.20
CA HIS A 340 -11.09 16.35 -26.68
C HIS A 340 -9.95 16.95 -27.51
N CYS A 341 -8.69 16.81 -27.06
CA CYS A 341 -7.53 17.44 -27.72
C CYS A 341 -6.48 16.45 -28.23
N HIS A 342 -6.71 15.14 -28.06
CA HIS A 342 -5.80 14.06 -28.48
C HIS A 342 -4.41 14.08 -27.80
N PHE A 343 -4.22 14.88 -26.75
CA PHE A 343 -3.03 14.81 -25.92
C PHE A 343 -2.82 13.39 -25.37
N GLN A 344 -1.59 12.91 -25.37
CA GLN A 344 -1.19 11.61 -24.84
C GLN A 344 -0.74 11.77 -23.38
N PRO A 345 -1.58 11.50 -22.37
CA PRO A 345 -1.19 11.55 -20.97
C PRO A 345 -0.23 10.42 -20.60
N SER A 346 0.43 10.56 -19.45
CA SER A 346 1.27 9.52 -18.85
C SER A 346 0.46 8.39 -18.19
N ILE A 347 -0.78 8.14 -18.64
CA ILE A 347 -1.68 7.10 -18.11
C ILE A 347 -1.56 5.85 -18.99
N ILE A 348 -1.20 4.73 -18.38
CA ILE A 348 -1.00 3.44 -19.04
C ILE A 348 -2.24 2.57 -18.85
N LEU A 349 -2.82 2.12 -19.95
CA LEU A 349 -3.90 1.13 -20.01
C LEU A 349 -3.34 -0.14 -20.66
N PRO A 350 -2.74 -1.06 -19.88
CA PRO A 350 -2.04 -2.22 -20.43
C PRO A 350 -2.99 -3.31 -20.93
N TRP A 351 -4.29 -3.20 -20.65
CA TRP A 351 -5.32 -4.13 -21.09
C TRP A 351 -6.48 -3.38 -21.73
N ALA A 352 -7.10 -4.01 -22.73
CA ALA A 352 -8.26 -3.44 -23.44
C ALA A 352 -9.52 -3.40 -22.57
N GLU A 353 -9.71 -4.39 -21.69
CA GLU A 353 -10.88 -4.53 -20.84
C GLU A 353 -10.53 -4.28 -19.36
N SER A 354 -11.41 -3.53 -18.67
CA SER A 354 -11.38 -3.32 -17.23
C SER A 354 -11.84 -4.56 -16.48
N ASN A 355 -11.18 -4.88 -15.38
CA ASN A 355 -11.53 -6.00 -14.51
C ASN A 355 -12.44 -5.53 -13.37
N THR A 356 -13.73 -5.41 -13.63
CA THR A 356 -14.72 -4.95 -12.65
C THR A 356 -15.31 -6.10 -11.85
N ASP A 357 -16.00 -5.78 -10.75
CA ASP A 357 -16.73 -6.80 -10.00
C ASP A 357 -17.83 -7.45 -10.83
N LYS A 358 -18.05 -8.74 -10.58
CA LYS A 358 -19.11 -9.50 -11.22
C LYS A 358 -20.44 -9.09 -10.61
N LEU A 359 -21.38 -8.72 -11.47
CA LEU A 359 -22.74 -8.42 -11.05
C LEU A 359 -23.52 -9.73 -10.85
N SER A 360 -24.47 -9.71 -9.92
CA SER A 360 -25.44 -10.80 -9.74
C SER A 360 -26.87 -10.28 -9.76
N GLU A 361 -27.75 -11.00 -10.43
CA GLU A 361 -29.18 -10.70 -10.47
C GLU A 361 -29.95 -11.37 -9.32
N ARG A 362 -29.34 -12.39 -8.69
CA ARG A 362 -29.98 -13.25 -7.68
C ARG A 362 -29.02 -13.58 -6.54
N ILE A 363 -29.57 -13.65 -5.33
CA ILE A 363 -28.89 -14.24 -4.17
C ILE A 363 -29.45 -15.67 -3.98
N PRO A 364 -28.61 -16.70 -3.82
CA PRO A 364 -29.09 -18.07 -3.58
C PRO A 364 -29.82 -18.21 -2.23
N ASP A 365 -30.80 -19.12 -2.13
CA ASP A 365 -31.70 -19.22 -0.97
C ASP A 365 -31.00 -19.69 0.33
N ASN A 366 -29.83 -20.34 0.21
CA ASN A 366 -29.01 -20.81 1.33
C ASN A 366 -28.05 -19.73 1.88
N PHE A 367 -28.22 -18.48 1.47
CA PHE A 367 -27.42 -17.35 1.91
C PHE A 367 -28.17 -16.54 2.95
N ILE A 368 -27.46 -16.11 3.99
CA ILE A 368 -27.99 -15.23 5.02
C ILE A 368 -27.48 -13.81 4.82
N CYS A 369 -28.34 -12.82 5.06
CA CYS A 369 -28.01 -11.42 4.96
C CYS A 369 -27.57 -10.87 6.32
N ILE A 370 -26.42 -10.21 6.36
CA ILE A 370 -26.03 -9.30 7.44
C ILE A 370 -26.03 -7.87 6.91
N THR A 371 -26.54 -6.94 7.70
CA THR A 371 -26.52 -5.51 7.36
C THR A 371 -25.57 -4.80 8.30
N HIS A 372 -24.62 -4.07 7.74
CA HIS A 372 -23.60 -3.34 8.48
C HIS A 372 -23.67 -1.85 8.13
N PRO A 373 -24.15 -0.98 9.05
CA PRO A 373 -24.10 0.46 8.85
C PRO A 373 -22.66 0.96 9.06
N PHE A 374 -22.18 1.84 8.17
CA PHE A 374 -20.87 2.44 8.31
C PHE A 374 -20.88 3.55 9.35
N ARG A 375 -19.76 3.69 10.10
CA ARG A 375 -19.63 4.65 11.19
C ARG A 375 -18.77 5.85 10.79
N GLY A 376 -19.24 7.06 11.10
CA GLY A 376 -18.45 8.28 11.01
C GLY A 376 -17.74 8.43 9.64
N PRO A 377 -16.41 8.66 9.60
CA PRO A 377 -15.70 8.88 8.34
C PRO A 377 -15.31 7.60 7.59
N VAL A 378 -15.76 6.40 8.00
CA VAL A 378 -15.45 5.13 7.32
C VAL A 378 -15.90 5.20 5.86
N GLN A 379 -15.03 4.82 4.92
CA GLN A 379 -15.36 4.81 3.48
C GLN A 379 -15.11 3.45 2.81
N ALA A 380 -14.60 2.48 3.56
CA ALA A 380 -14.32 1.16 3.05
C ALA A 380 -14.34 0.11 4.17
N CYS A 381 -14.34 -1.15 3.78
CA CYS A 381 -14.16 -2.27 4.70
C CYS A 381 -13.41 -3.43 4.04
N HIS A 382 -12.69 -4.20 4.86
CA HIS A 382 -12.21 -5.53 4.46
C HIS A 382 -13.25 -6.56 4.83
N ILE A 383 -13.53 -7.47 3.91
CA ILE A 383 -14.30 -8.68 4.16
C ILE A 383 -13.32 -9.84 4.20
N GLU A 384 -13.47 -10.73 5.18
CA GLU A 384 -12.66 -11.94 5.32
C GLU A 384 -13.54 -13.17 5.49
N GLN A 385 -13.20 -14.25 4.80
CA GLN A 385 -13.85 -15.55 4.87
C GLN A 385 -12.84 -16.69 4.79
N LYS A 386 -13.24 -17.89 5.21
CA LYS A 386 -12.35 -19.06 5.27
C LYS A 386 -12.19 -19.80 3.94
N ASN A 387 -13.24 -19.79 3.12
CA ASN A 387 -13.34 -20.55 1.88
C ASN A 387 -13.57 -19.61 0.70
N ASP A 388 -13.47 -20.11 -0.52
CA ASP A 388 -13.75 -19.34 -1.74
C ASP A 388 -15.24 -19.35 -2.13
N SER A 389 -16.13 -19.42 -1.14
CA SER A 389 -17.56 -19.25 -1.41
C SER A 389 -17.82 -17.83 -1.90
N PRO A 390 -18.78 -17.65 -2.83
CA PRO A 390 -19.15 -16.31 -3.23
C PRO A 390 -19.72 -15.56 -2.03
N ILE A 391 -19.37 -14.29 -1.88
CA ILE A 391 -20.03 -13.32 -1.02
C ILE A 391 -20.71 -12.32 -1.95
N TYR A 392 -22.02 -12.17 -1.81
CA TYR A 392 -22.74 -11.12 -2.52
C TYR A 392 -22.84 -9.90 -1.63
N TYR A 393 -22.81 -8.72 -2.23
CA TYR A 393 -22.88 -7.49 -1.47
C TYR A 393 -23.60 -6.38 -2.23
N GLN A 394 -24.19 -5.45 -1.48
CA GLN A 394 -24.82 -4.25 -2.01
C GLN A 394 -24.73 -3.11 -1.01
N PHE A 395 -24.27 -1.94 -1.44
CA PHE A 395 -24.29 -0.74 -0.61
C PHE A 395 -25.73 -0.26 -0.40
N ILE A 396 -25.99 0.39 0.73
CA ILE A 396 -27.32 0.89 1.08
C ILE A 396 -27.26 2.31 1.64
N THR A 397 -28.35 3.06 1.53
CA THR A 397 -28.56 4.32 2.23
C THR A 397 -28.85 4.09 3.71
N ARG A 398 -28.95 5.15 4.50
CA ARG A 398 -29.35 5.08 5.91
C ARG A 398 -30.74 4.46 6.12
N GLN A 399 -31.64 4.64 5.15
CA GLN A 399 -32.99 4.07 5.17
C GLN A 399 -33.01 2.60 4.69
N GLY A 400 -31.88 2.06 4.25
CA GLY A 400 -31.77 0.70 3.73
C GLY A 400 -32.09 0.56 2.25
N GLU A 401 -32.16 1.66 1.50
CA GLU A 401 -32.39 1.62 0.06
C GLU A 401 -31.11 1.24 -0.68
N PRO A 402 -31.19 0.40 -1.74
CA PRO A 402 -30.02 0.02 -2.55
C PRO A 402 -29.26 1.20 -3.15
N VAL A 403 -27.93 1.13 -3.09
CA VAL A 403 -26.98 2.03 -3.77
C VAL A 403 -26.14 1.20 -4.73
N GLY A 404 -26.59 1.12 -5.98
CA GLY A 404 -25.94 0.34 -7.03
C GLY A 404 -26.39 -1.13 -7.08
N PRO A 405 -25.83 -1.91 -8.02
CA PRO A 405 -26.20 -3.30 -8.24
C PRO A 405 -25.65 -4.23 -7.14
N ILE A 406 -26.20 -5.45 -7.06
CA ILE A 406 -25.61 -6.52 -6.26
C ILE A 406 -24.37 -7.04 -6.99
N SER A 407 -23.25 -7.07 -6.28
CA SER A 407 -21.96 -7.55 -6.80
C SER A 407 -21.51 -8.80 -6.03
N THR A 408 -20.56 -9.56 -6.58
CA THR A 408 -20.04 -10.77 -5.94
C THR A 408 -18.53 -10.85 -5.96
N ASN A 409 -17.96 -11.39 -4.88
CA ASN A 409 -16.53 -11.66 -4.74
C ASN A 409 -16.34 -12.96 -3.96
N SER A 410 -15.34 -13.76 -4.35
CA SER A 410 -15.05 -15.05 -3.72
C SER A 410 -13.66 -15.13 -3.10
N CYS A 411 -12.91 -14.03 -3.05
CA CYS A 411 -11.59 -14.03 -2.41
C CYS A 411 -11.73 -14.27 -0.90
N HIS A 412 -10.71 -14.88 -0.30
CA HIS A 412 -10.60 -15.09 1.14
C HIS A 412 -10.61 -13.77 1.89
N ARG A 413 -10.00 -12.74 1.30
CA ARG A 413 -10.02 -11.39 1.82
C ARG A 413 -10.05 -10.38 0.69
N PHE A 414 -10.96 -9.42 0.76
CA PHE A 414 -11.07 -8.35 -0.23
C PHE A 414 -11.55 -7.05 0.40
N MET A 415 -11.17 -5.94 -0.19
CA MET A 415 -11.57 -4.60 0.24
C MET A 415 -12.71 -4.08 -0.63
N LEU A 416 -13.74 -3.52 0.01
CA LEU A 416 -14.83 -2.81 -0.65
C LEU A 416 -14.80 -1.33 -0.23
N SER A 417 -14.95 -0.42 -1.18
CA SER A 417 -15.07 1.01 -0.93
C SER A 417 -16.42 1.53 -1.39
N LYS A 418 -16.97 2.49 -0.64
CA LYS A 418 -18.21 3.17 -1.00
C LYS A 418 -18.08 3.76 -2.40
N SER A 419 -19.03 3.42 -3.27
CA SER A 419 -19.10 3.97 -4.62
C SER A 419 -19.81 5.33 -4.69
N SER A 420 -20.42 5.77 -3.59
CA SER A 420 -21.18 7.03 -3.51
C SER A 420 -21.20 7.56 -2.08
N PRO A 421 -21.23 8.90 -1.89
CA PRO A 421 -21.53 9.52 -0.60
C PRO A 421 -22.88 9.08 0.01
N LYS A 422 -23.82 8.61 -0.83
CA LYS A 422 -25.12 8.08 -0.38
C LYS A 422 -25.01 6.70 0.29
N ALA A 423 -23.88 5.99 0.12
CA ALA A 423 -23.66 4.69 0.73
C ALA A 423 -23.32 4.87 2.22
N GLU A 424 -24.31 4.63 3.08
CA GLU A 424 -24.20 4.73 4.54
C GLU A 424 -24.17 3.36 5.23
N GLY A 425 -24.28 2.27 4.47
CA GLY A 425 -24.09 0.91 4.96
C GLY A 425 -23.87 -0.09 3.82
N ILE A 426 -23.73 -1.36 4.20
CA ILE A 426 -23.59 -2.47 3.26
C ILE A 426 -24.43 -3.67 3.73
N ARG A 427 -25.09 -4.34 2.78
CA ARG A 427 -25.63 -5.69 2.95
C ARG A 427 -24.63 -6.70 2.42
N LEU A 428 -24.30 -7.69 3.23
CA LEU A 428 -23.49 -8.83 2.83
C LEU A 428 -24.34 -10.09 2.91
N TYR A 429 -24.24 -10.92 1.88
CA TYR A 429 -24.88 -12.22 1.81
C TYR A 429 -23.79 -13.27 1.73
N HIS A 430 -23.73 -14.13 2.73
CA HIS A 430 -22.77 -15.22 2.80
C HIS A 430 -23.48 -16.55 3.07
N HIS A 431 -22.83 -17.65 2.76
CA HIS A 431 -23.38 -18.97 3.00
C HIS A 431 -23.61 -19.20 4.50
N GLN A 432 -24.74 -19.79 4.88
CA GLN A 432 -25.12 -19.98 6.30
C GLN A 432 -24.09 -20.75 7.15
N ASN A 433 -23.32 -21.66 6.52
CA ASN A 433 -22.30 -22.46 7.20
C ASN A 433 -20.89 -21.83 7.12
N GLU A 434 -20.74 -20.70 6.44
CA GLU A 434 -19.45 -20.07 6.18
C GLU A 434 -19.54 -18.57 6.51
N PRO A 435 -19.40 -18.21 7.81
CA PRO A 435 -19.47 -16.82 8.21
C PRO A 435 -18.30 -16.02 7.65
N CYS A 436 -18.57 -14.75 7.35
CA CYS A 436 -17.56 -13.75 7.02
C CYS A 436 -17.38 -12.75 8.16
N GLN A 437 -16.24 -12.06 8.16
CA GLN A 437 -15.92 -10.97 9.07
C GLN A 437 -15.76 -9.67 8.29
N LEU A 438 -16.13 -8.55 8.92
CA LEU A 438 -16.00 -7.21 8.33
C LEU A 438 -15.11 -6.35 9.23
N PHE A 439 -14.16 -5.65 8.61
CA PHE A 439 -13.28 -4.70 9.28
C PHE A 439 -13.40 -3.33 8.61
N GLU A 440 -13.99 -2.34 9.28
CA GLU A 440 -14.11 -0.98 8.76
C GLU A 440 -12.74 -0.31 8.64
N VAL A 441 -12.55 0.48 7.59
CA VAL A 441 -11.38 1.31 7.36
C VAL A 441 -11.80 2.63 6.70
N TYR A 442 -10.92 3.63 6.73
CA TYR A 442 -11.21 4.90 6.05
C TYR A 442 -11.19 4.71 4.53
N ASP A 443 -10.05 4.80 3.87
CA ASP A 443 -10.01 4.97 2.41
C ASP A 443 -8.64 4.62 1.80
N ARG A 444 -8.01 3.49 2.20
CA ARG A 444 -6.62 3.17 1.79
C ARG A 444 -6.17 1.71 2.03
N ALA A 445 -4.99 1.36 1.48
CA ALA A 445 -4.22 0.16 1.83
C ALA A 445 -3.77 0.19 3.30
N HIS A 446 -4.51 -0.49 4.16
CA HIS A 446 -4.13 -0.80 5.54
C HIS A 446 -4.54 -2.25 5.81
N PHE A 447 -3.79 -2.97 6.63
CA PHE A 447 -4.19 -4.31 7.06
C PHE A 447 -4.80 -4.25 8.47
N PRO A 448 -6.13 -4.10 8.60
CA PRO A 448 -6.77 -4.08 9.92
C PRO A 448 -6.73 -5.48 10.53
N VAL A 449 -6.23 -5.55 11.77
CA VAL A 449 -6.15 -6.77 12.59
C VAL A 449 -7.14 -6.77 13.75
N THR A 450 -7.94 -5.72 13.88
CA THR A 450 -8.88 -5.49 14.99
C THR A 450 -10.14 -4.83 14.46
N GLU A 451 -11.30 -5.31 14.92
CA GLU A 451 -12.61 -4.70 14.64
C GLU A 451 -12.61 -3.21 15.06
N ALA A 452 -13.33 -2.37 14.31
CA ALA A 452 -13.36 -0.92 14.52
C ALA A 452 -13.74 -0.53 15.96
N GLU A 453 -14.65 -1.30 16.58
CA GLU A 453 -15.10 -1.18 17.98
C GLU A 453 -13.97 -1.26 19.02
N LYS A 454 -12.86 -1.89 18.66
CA LYS A 454 -11.68 -2.07 19.52
C LYS A 454 -10.55 -1.11 19.14
N THR A 455 -10.81 -0.15 18.26
CA THR A 455 -9.84 0.82 17.74
C THR A 455 -10.37 2.25 17.82
N HIS A 456 -9.53 3.22 17.46
CA HIS A 456 -9.94 4.63 17.33
C HIS A 456 -10.61 4.93 15.97
N LEU A 457 -10.91 3.91 15.15
CA LEU A 457 -11.62 4.06 13.88
C LEU A 457 -13.06 4.51 14.18
N GLY A 458 -13.40 5.75 13.82
CA GLY A 458 -14.74 6.32 14.02
C GLY A 458 -14.83 7.65 14.78
N SER A 459 -13.76 8.19 15.38
CA SER A 459 -13.82 9.50 16.04
C SER A 459 -13.35 10.64 15.12
N GLU A 460 -14.26 11.46 14.61
CA GLU A 460 -13.90 12.78 14.06
C GLU A 460 -13.41 13.75 15.14
N ASN A 461 -13.88 13.56 16.37
CA ASN A 461 -13.43 14.30 17.55
C ASN A 461 -12.61 13.37 18.44
N VAL A 462 -11.28 13.47 18.39
CA VAL A 462 -10.44 12.88 19.43
C VAL A 462 -10.62 13.74 20.68
N PRO A 463 -11.23 13.26 21.78
CA PRO A 463 -11.16 13.99 23.03
C PRO A 463 -9.69 14.02 23.44
N ILE A 464 -9.12 15.21 23.62
CA ILE A 464 -7.83 15.38 24.27
C ILE A 464 -7.94 14.67 25.61
N THR A 465 -7.35 13.48 25.73
CA THR A 465 -7.13 12.90 27.04
C THR A 465 -6.03 13.73 27.68
N LEU A 466 -6.43 14.77 28.42
CA LEU A 466 -5.54 15.50 29.29
C LEU A 466 -4.90 14.46 30.22
N ILE A 467 -3.62 14.20 30.02
CA ILE A 467 -2.83 13.43 30.97
C ILE A 467 -2.91 14.22 32.28
N PRO A 468 -3.37 13.63 33.40
CA PRO A 468 -3.31 14.30 34.67
C PRO A 468 -1.85 14.66 34.92
N LEU A 469 -1.55 15.95 35.01
CA LEU A 469 -0.27 16.41 35.51
C LEU A 469 -0.13 15.85 36.93
N LYS A 470 0.65 14.78 37.07
CA LYS A 470 1.15 14.38 38.39
C LYS A 470 2.03 15.52 38.86
N GLY A 471 1.59 16.16 39.93
CA GLY A 471 2.17 17.38 40.47
C GLY A 471 3.70 17.33 40.58
N ARG A 472 4.30 18.44 40.16
CA ARG A 472 5.35 19.13 40.89
C ARG A 472 5.01 20.60 40.90
#